data_AF-A0A943ISA7-F1
#
_entry.id   AF-A0A943ISA7-F1
#
_cell.length_a   1.000
_cell.length_b   1.000
_cell.length_c   1.000
_cell.angle_alpha   90.00
_cell.angle_beta   90.00
_cell.angle_gamma   90.00
#
_symmetry.space_group_name_H-M   'P 1'
#
loop_
_entity.id
_entity.type
_entity.pdbx_description
1 polymer ?
#
loop_
_entity_poly.entity_id
_entity_poly.type
_entity_poly.pdbx_seq_one_letter_code
_entity_poly.pdbx_strand_id
1 'polypeptide(L)'
;MEKKVNLLGIRKKVILCHTKSLAGVTYTVMRPITEEDEQNLDKWECINVDGKRIDKKDIYCYGEINLSSNDDVEYIKKFSLLDTDNGGTIHSNFNYQEGYALIEGIAKTYPTFDIIKWFKYNHCLIGKPTRIIIYKCKKENL
;
A
#
# COMPACT_ATOMS: atom_id res chain seq x y z
N MET A 1 7.21 -28.57 -10.81
CA MET A 1 5.74 -28.46 -10.66
C MET A 1 5.42 -27.00 -10.41
N GLU A 2 4.57 -26.41 -11.24
CA GLU A 2 4.12 -25.03 -11.09
C GLU A 2 3.08 -24.96 -9.96
N LYS A 3 3.23 -23.99 -9.06
CA LYS A 3 2.34 -23.79 -7.92
C LYS A 3 1.79 -22.37 -7.91
N LYS A 4 0.46 -22.25 -7.84
CA LYS A 4 -0.22 -20.98 -7.54
C LYS A 4 -0.10 -20.68 -6.04
N VAL A 5 0.49 -19.53 -5.70
CA VAL A 5 0.52 -19.02 -4.33
C VAL A 5 -0.39 -17.80 -4.23
N ASN A 6 -1.44 -17.92 -3.41
CA ASN A 6 -2.36 -16.83 -3.15
C ASN A 6 -1.66 -15.71 -2.38
N LEU A 7 -1.76 -14.48 -2.90
CA LEU A 7 -1.24 -13.25 -2.30
C LEU A 7 -2.37 -12.27 -1.93
N LEU A 8 -3.60 -12.56 -2.33
CA LEU A 8 -4.76 -11.71 -2.09
C LEU A 8 -5.11 -11.68 -0.60
N GLY A 9 -5.08 -10.48 0.00
CA GLY A 9 -5.58 -10.26 1.36
C GLY A 9 -4.75 -10.91 2.47
N ILE A 10 -3.50 -11.30 2.19
CA ILE A 10 -2.64 -11.94 3.19
C ILE A 10 -2.10 -10.95 4.24
N ARG A 11 -2.33 -9.64 4.08
CA ARG A 11 -1.92 -8.57 4.99
C ARG A 11 -3.11 -7.71 5.41
N LYS A 12 -3.09 -7.21 6.65
CA LYS A 12 -4.03 -6.16 7.11
C LYS A 12 -3.63 -4.76 6.65
N LYS A 13 -2.33 -4.54 6.46
CA LYS A 13 -1.70 -3.28 6.03
C LYS A 13 -0.35 -3.58 5.40
N VAL A 14 0.15 -2.61 4.64
CA VAL A 14 1.43 -2.71 3.91
C VAL A 14 2.22 -1.42 4.05
N ILE A 15 3.55 -1.55 4.05
CA ILE A 15 4.47 -0.41 4.03
C ILE A 15 4.84 -0.17 2.57
N LEU A 16 4.52 1.02 2.06
CA LEU A 16 4.82 1.40 0.68
C LEU A 16 6.26 1.88 0.54
N CYS A 17 6.71 2.72 1.45
CA CYS A 17 8.10 3.19 1.50
C CYS A 17 8.47 3.62 2.92
N HIS A 18 9.76 3.88 3.14
CA HIS A 18 10.25 4.50 4.34
C HIS A 18 11.18 5.64 3.96
N THR A 19 11.15 6.73 4.72
CA THR A 19 12.00 7.90 4.51
C THR A 19 12.89 8.08 5.73
N LYS A 20 14.20 8.18 5.49
CA LYS A 20 15.19 8.50 6.50
C LYS A 20 15.41 10.01 6.53
N SER A 21 15.35 10.59 7.72
CA SER A 21 15.63 12.00 7.96
C SER A 21 16.49 12.14 9.21
N LEU A 22 16.99 13.36 9.48
CA LEU A 22 17.69 13.66 10.73
C LEU A 22 16.83 13.38 11.98
N ALA A 23 15.50 13.51 11.85
CA ALA A 23 14.54 13.22 12.93
C ALA A 23 14.21 11.72 13.09
N GLY A 24 14.83 10.85 12.29
CA GLY A 24 14.62 9.40 12.30
C GLY A 24 13.92 8.87 11.04
N VAL A 25 13.48 7.61 11.15
CA VAL A 25 12.81 6.87 10.06
C VAL A 25 11.31 6.99 10.19
N THR A 26 10.66 7.33 9.08
CA THR A 26 9.20 7.39 8.96
C THR A 26 8.75 6.42 7.89
N TYR A 27 7.57 5.84 8.07
CA TYR A 27 7.01 4.80 7.21
C TYR A 27 5.71 5.31 6.61
N THR A 28 5.52 5.08 5.32
CA THR A 28 4.25 5.33 4.65
C THR A 28 3.49 4.03 4.53
N VAL A 29 2.33 3.97 5.17
CA VAL A 29 1.52 2.76 5.33
C VAL A 29 0.24 2.93 4.52
N MET A 30 -0.16 1.86 3.84
CA MET A 30 -1.46 1.74 3.20
C MET A 30 -2.28 0.63 3.87
N ARG A 31 -3.57 0.89 4.09
CA ARG A 31 -4.52 -0.08 4.65
C ARG A 31 -5.93 0.11 4.10
N PRO A 32 -6.78 -0.92 4.16
CA PRO A 32 -8.21 -0.77 3.93
C PRO A 32 -8.85 0.15 4.97
N ILE A 33 -9.87 0.89 4.53
CA ILE A 33 -10.82 1.62 5.40
C ILE A 33 -12.25 1.32 4.95
N THR A 34 -13.21 1.53 5.84
CA THR A 34 -14.64 1.48 5.53
C THR A 34 -15.14 2.84 5.05
N GLU A 35 -16.36 2.88 4.51
CA GLU A 35 -17.04 4.15 4.20
C GLU A 35 -17.31 4.97 5.48
N GLU A 36 -17.60 4.32 6.60
CA GLU A 36 -17.77 4.99 7.89
C GLU A 36 -16.47 5.66 8.36
N ASP A 37 -15.32 4.97 8.18
CA ASP A 37 -14.01 5.54 8.48
C ASP A 37 -13.73 6.81 7.64
N GLU A 38 -14.07 6.78 6.35
CA GLU A 38 -13.96 7.93 5.45
C GLU A 38 -14.85 9.10 5.91
N GLN A 39 -16.12 8.85 6.22
CA GLN A 39 -17.03 9.86 6.75
C GLN A 39 -16.57 10.43 8.10
N ASN A 40 -15.92 9.63 8.93
CA ASN A 40 -15.35 10.08 10.20
C ASN A 40 -14.11 10.96 9.97
N LEU A 41 -13.27 10.63 9.00
CA LEU A 41 -12.12 11.45 8.61
C LEU A 41 -12.53 12.84 8.10
N ASP A 42 -13.62 12.91 7.32
CA ASP A 42 -14.18 14.18 6.83
C ASP A 42 -14.64 15.10 7.97
N LYS A 43 -15.13 14.51 9.08
CA LYS A 43 -15.68 15.25 10.23
C LYS A 43 -14.62 15.62 11.28
N TRP A 44 -13.75 14.67 11.62
CA TRP A 44 -12.90 14.75 12.81
C TRP A 44 -11.43 15.02 12.51
N GLU A 45 -11.04 15.01 11.23
CA GLU A 45 -9.66 15.19 10.78
C GLU A 45 -8.66 14.21 11.43
N CYS A 46 -9.13 13.07 11.92
CA CYS A 46 -8.30 12.01 12.46
C CYS A 46 -9.01 10.66 12.38
N ILE A 47 -8.23 9.58 12.46
CA ILE A 47 -8.73 8.22 12.53
C ILE A 47 -7.97 7.43 13.58
N ASN A 48 -8.67 6.55 14.29
CA ASN A 48 -8.04 5.59 15.20
C ASN A 48 -7.75 4.29 14.46
N VAL A 49 -6.47 4.03 14.23
CA VAL A 49 -5.94 2.84 13.57
C VAL A 49 -5.24 1.99 14.62
N ASP A 50 -5.74 0.78 14.85
CA ASP A 50 -5.14 -0.20 15.79
C ASP A 50 -4.91 0.39 17.21
N GLY A 51 -5.84 1.22 17.68
CA GLY A 51 -5.73 1.92 18.97
C GLY A 51 -4.85 3.17 18.97
N LYS A 52 -4.40 3.62 17.79
CA LYS A 52 -3.55 4.81 17.63
C LYS A 52 -4.23 5.86 16.79
N ARG A 53 -4.22 7.09 17.29
CA ARG A 53 -4.72 8.25 16.56
C ARG A 53 -3.73 8.64 15.45
N ILE A 54 -4.22 8.74 14.23
CA ILE A 54 -3.54 9.31 13.07
C ILE A 54 -4.25 10.62 12.74
N ASP A 55 -3.52 11.73 12.79
CA ASP A 55 -4.05 13.05 12.45
C ASP A 55 -3.97 13.29 10.94
N LYS A 56 -4.89 14.08 10.39
CA LYS A 56 -4.99 14.41 8.95
C LYS A 56 -3.70 14.96 8.34
N LYS A 57 -2.87 15.67 9.12
CA LYS A 57 -1.55 16.17 8.67
C LYS A 57 -0.60 15.04 8.25
N ASP A 58 -0.78 13.85 8.80
CA ASP A 58 0.04 12.67 8.52
C ASP A 58 -0.61 11.78 7.45
N ILE A 59 -1.80 12.13 6.95
CA ILE A 59 -2.50 11.40 5.90
C ILE A 59 -2.14 11.99 4.54
N TYR A 60 -1.68 11.15 3.61
CA TYR A 60 -1.41 11.53 2.23
C TYR A 60 -2.70 11.59 1.40
N CYS A 61 -3.50 10.53 1.49
CA CYS A 61 -4.80 10.43 0.84
C CYS A 61 -5.65 9.34 1.50
N TYR A 62 -6.95 9.42 1.28
CA TYR A 62 -7.93 8.41 1.64
C TYR A 62 -9.13 8.48 0.70
N GLY A 63 -9.92 7.41 0.66
CA GLY A 63 -11.14 7.32 -0.15
C GLY A 63 -11.10 6.15 -1.12
N GLU A 64 -12.00 6.17 -2.09
CA GLU A 64 -12.07 5.16 -3.14
C GLU A 64 -10.85 5.22 -4.08
N ILE A 65 -10.40 4.05 -4.53
CA ILE A 65 -9.31 3.94 -5.49
C ILE A 65 -9.76 3.17 -6.74
N ASN A 66 -9.55 3.77 -7.90
CA ASN A 66 -9.78 3.16 -9.19
C ASN A 66 -8.50 3.09 -10.02
N LEU A 67 -7.82 1.95 -10.00
CA LEU A 67 -6.58 1.74 -10.78
C LEU A 67 -6.79 1.59 -12.30
N SER A 68 -8.02 1.73 -12.79
CA SER A 68 -8.34 1.90 -14.21
C SER A 68 -8.55 3.36 -14.61
N SER A 69 -8.69 4.26 -13.64
CA SER A 69 -8.74 5.71 -13.85
C SER A 69 -7.34 6.26 -14.11
N ASN A 70 -7.18 7.08 -15.15
CA ASN A 70 -5.91 7.76 -15.42
C ASN A 70 -5.59 8.78 -14.32
N ASP A 71 -6.60 9.47 -13.79
CA ASP A 71 -6.41 10.50 -12.77
C ASP A 71 -5.83 9.89 -11.50
N ASP A 72 -6.43 8.82 -10.98
CA ASP A 72 -5.94 8.09 -9.80
C ASP A 72 -4.52 7.57 -10.00
N VAL A 73 -4.23 7.03 -11.19
CA VAL A 73 -2.90 6.53 -11.54
C VAL A 73 -1.87 7.67 -11.55
N GLU A 74 -2.22 8.84 -12.06
CA GLU A 74 -1.36 10.03 -12.01
C GLU A 74 -1.17 10.54 -10.58
N TYR A 75 -2.24 10.58 -9.77
CA TYR A 75 -2.15 10.96 -8.37
C TYR A 75 -1.21 10.03 -7.58
N ILE A 76 -1.34 8.71 -7.75
CA ILE A 76 -0.43 7.74 -7.11
C ILE A 76 1.03 7.99 -7.50
N LYS A 77 1.30 8.27 -8.78
CA LYS A 77 2.66 8.57 -9.26
C LYS A 77 3.23 9.83 -8.61
N LYS A 78 2.41 10.87 -8.41
CA LYS A 78 2.82 12.14 -7.79
C LYS A 78 3.27 11.98 -6.33
N PHE A 79 2.67 11.04 -5.59
CA PHE A 79 3.04 10.82 -4.19
C PHE A 79 4.39 10.13 -3.99
N SER A 80 5.01 9.56 -5.05
CA SER A 80 6.30 8.86 -4.98
C SER A 80 6.37 7.84 -3.83
N LEU A 81 5.33 7.00 -3.71
CA LEU A 81 5.15 6.02 -2.62
C LEU A 81 6.04 4.77 -2.79
N LEU A 82 7.25 4.95 -3.30
CA LEU A 82 8.23 3.92 -3.58
C LEU A 82 9.58 4.43 -3.09
N ASP A 83 10.36 3.57 -2.43
CA ASP A 83 11.77 3.83 -2.18
C ASP A 83 12.51 3.94 -3.53
N THR A 84 12.98 5.14 -3.88
CA THR A 84 13.63 5.40 -5.16
C THR A 84 15.01 4.77 -5.27
N ASP A 85 15.66 4.51 -4.14
CA ASP A 85 17.03 3.99 -4.11
C ASP A 85 17.04 2.46 -4.22
N ASN A 86 16.07 1.81 -3.55
CA ASN A 86 16.02 0.34 -3.46
C ASN A 86 14.90 -0.30 -4.31
N GLY A 87 13.91 0.48 -4.74
CA GLY A 87 12.70 -0.03 -5.37
C GLY A 87 11.83 -0.84 -4.42
N GLY A 88 10.80 -1.47 -4.98
CA GLY A 88 9.92 -2.41 -4.27
C GLY A 88 10.18 -3.85 -4.73
N THR A 89 10.22 -4.80 -3.80
CA THR A 89 10.39 -6.22 -4.14
C THR A 89 9.05 -6.90 -4.34
N ILE A 90 8.82 -7.44 -5.54
CA ILE A 90 7.57 -8.14 -5.89
C ILE A 90 7.85 -9.57 -6.36
N HIS A 91 6.85 -10.46 -6.23
CA HIS A 91 6.95 -11.82 -6.76
C HIS A 91 7.04 -11.80 -8.29
N SER A 92 7.94 -12.63 -8.83
CA SER A 92 7.94 -12.97 -10.26
C SER A 92 6.62 -13.65 -10.64
N ASN A 93 6.16 -13.44 -11.88
CA ASN A 93 4.90 -13.98 -12.39
C ASN A 93 3.67 -13.62 -11.52
N PHE A 94 3.70 -12.44 -10.90
CA PHE A 94 2.56 -11.92 -10.15
C PHE A 94 1.41 -11.55 -11.09
N ASN A 95 0.24 -12.15 -10.87
CA ASN A 95 -1.01 -11.77 -11.51
C ASN A 95 -1.82 -10.89 -10.57
N TYR A 96 -1.89 -9.58 -10.87
CA TYR A 96 -2.71 -8.66 -10.08
C TYR A 96 -4.20 -8.96 -10.19
N GLN A 97 -4.73 -9.35 -11.36
CA GLN A 97 -6.17 -9.58 -11.54
C GLN A 97 -6.66 -10.72 -10.65
N GLU A 98 -5.95 -11.84 -10.63
CA GLU A 98 -6.34 -13.01 -9.84
C GLU A 98 -5.74 -13.00 -8.42
N GLY A 99 -4.69 -12.21 -8.17
CA GLY A 99 -4.10 -12.03 -6.86
C GLY A 99 -3.20 -13.18 -6.39
N TYR A 100 -2.49 -13.82 -7.31
CA TYR A 100 -1.52 -14.88 -6.99
C TYR A 100 -0.18 -14.65 -7.69
N ALA A 101 0.85 -15.39 -7.29
CA ALA A 101 2.07 -15.58 -8.05
C ALA A 101 2.27 -17.05 -8.45
N LEU A 102 2.81 -17.28 -9.64
CA LEU A 102 3.18 -18.61 -10.13
C LEU A 102 4.62 -18.92 -9.75
N ILE A 103 4.80 -20.03 -9.03
CA ILE A 103 6.10 -20.48 -8.55
C ILE A 103 6.50 -21.77 -9.24
N GLU A 104 7.64 -21.72 -9.93
CA GLU A 104 8.28 -22.87 -10.55
C GLU A 104 9.45 -23.34 -9.66
N GLY A 105 9.15 -24.24 -8.72
CA GLY A 105 10.13 -24.69 -7.72
C GLY A 105 10.27 -23.69 -6.58
N ILE A 106 11.16 -22.70 -6.72
CA ILE A 106 11.48 -21.71 -5.67
C ILE A 106 10.79 -20.38 -5.98
N ALA A 107 10.25 -19.73 -4.94
CA ALA A 107 9.68 -18.39 -5.04
C ALA A 107 10.74 -17.41 -5.55
N LYS A 108 10.52 -16.83 -6.73
CA LYS A 108 11.38 -15.80 -7.30
C LYS A 108 10.75 -14.43 -7.06
N THR A 109 11.58 -13.45 -6.79
CA THR A 109 11.20 -12.04 -6.63
C THR A 109 12.15 -11.17 -7.42
N TYR A 110 11.71 -9.98 -7.79
CA TYR A 110 12.56 -9.00 -8.46
C TYR A 110 12.25 -7.58 -7.96
N PRO A 111 13.24 -6.67 -7.99
CA PRO A 111 13.01 -5.27 -7.67
C PRO A 111 12.22 -4.59 -8.80
N THR A 112 11.29 -3.72 -8.45
CA THR A 112 10.57 -2.86 -9.39
C THR A 112 10.69 -1.40 -8.96
N PHE A 113 10.95 -0.55 -9.95
CA PHE A 113 10.92 0.92 -9.79
C PHE A 113 9.65 1.53 -10.40
N ASP A 114 8.73 0.68 -10.88
CA ASP A 114 7.43 1.09 -11.40
C ASP A 114 6.46 1.26 -10.23
N ILE A 115 6.14 2.53 -9.92
CA ILE A 115 5.28 2.92 -8.82
C ILE A 115 3.91 2.23 -8.91
N ILE A 116 3.36 2.07 -10.12
CA ILE A 116 2.03 1.47 -10.31
C ILE A 116 2.08 -0.03 -10.11
N LYS A 117 3.13 -0.72 -10.56
CA LYS A 117 3.32 -2.14 -10.27
C LYS A 117 3.49 -2.38 -8.77
N TRP A 118 4.30 -1.56 -8.11
CA TRP A 118 4.48 -1.63 -6.67
C TRP A 118 3.17 -1.39 -5.90
N PHE A 119 2.41 -0.37 -6.30
CA PHE A 119 1.12 -0.05 -5.70
C PHE A 119 0.13 -1.21 -5.89
N LYS A 120 -0.03 -1.72 -7.12
CA LYS A 120 -0.90 -2.86 -7.43
C LYS A 120 -0.54 -4.08 -6.60
N TYR A 121 0.75 -4.39 -6.49
CA TYR A 121 1.21 -5.50 -5.68
C TYR A 121 0.79 -5.35 -4.21
N ASN A 122 1.07 -4.19 -3.59
CA ASN A 122 0.68 -3.91 -2.21
C ASN A 122 -0.83 -3.86 -1.99
N HIS A 123 -1.58 -3.29 -2.94
CA HIS A 123 -3.04 -3.28 -2.93
C HIS A 123 -3.62 -4.70 -2.95
N CYS A 124 -3.01 -5.61 -3.73
CA CYS A 124 -3.38 -7.02 -3.71
C CYS A 124 -3.12 -7.67 -2.35
N LEU A 125 -1.98 -7.40 -1.72
CA LEU A 125 -1.64 -7.97 -0.42
C LEU A 125 -2.66 -7.62 0.67
N ILE A 126 -3.30 -6.45 0.57
CA ILE A 126 -4.37 -6.02 1.50
C ILE A 126 -5.79 -6.38 1.05
N GLY A 127 -5.94 -7.19 0.00
CA GLY A 127 -7.24 -7.74 -0.42
C GLY A 127 -7.94 -6.95 -1.52
N LYS A 128 -7.26 -5.98 -2.14
CA LYS A 128 -7.82 -5.07 -3.14
C LYS A 128 -9.07 -4.31 -2.67
N PRO A 129 -9.03 -3.66 -1.49
CA PRO A 129 -10.18 -2.96 -0.98
C PRO A 129 -10.57 -1.80 -1.90
N THR A 130 -11.87 -1.51 -2.00
CA THR A 130 -12.36 -0.35 -2.76
C THR A 130 -11.86 0.96 -2.17
N ARG A 131 -11.74 1.04 -0.84
CA ARG A 131 -11.30 2.23 -0.11
C ARG A 131 -10.02 1.98 0.66
N ILE A 132 -9.12 2.95 0.61
CA ILE A 132 -7.85 2.91 1.32
C ILE A 132 -7.59 4.21 2.08
N ILE A 133 -6.65 4.13 3.01
CA ILE A 133 -5.95 5.28 3.57
C ILE A 133 -4.46 5.06 3.40
N ILE A 134 -3.73 6.13 3.07
CA ILE A 134 -2.27 6.17 3.03
C ILE A 134 -1.81 7.23 4.01
N TYR A 135 -1.01 6.85 4.99
CA TYR A 135 -0.56 7.75 6.05
C TYR A 135 0.88 7.49 6.47
N LYS A 136 1.49 8.49 7.08
CA LYS A 136 2.82 8.47 7.64
C LYS A 136 2.76 8.07 9.11
N CYS A 137 3.66 7.19 9.53
CA CYS A 137 3.83 6.88 10.94
C CYS A 137 5.30 6.58 11.30
N LYS A 138 5.59 6.56 12.60
CA LYS A 138 6.88 6.08 13.12
C LYS A 138 6.84 4.56 13.34
N LYS A 139 8.00 3.94 13.57
CA LYS A 139 8.13 2.48 13.73
C LYS A 139 7.27 1.94 14.87
N GLU A 140 7.20 2.68 15.97
CA GLU A 140 6.38 2.35 17.13
C GLU A 140 4.89 2.27 16.81
N ASN A 141 4.43 2.92 15.74
CA ASN A 141 3.03 2.99 15.30
C ASN A 141 2.70 2.08 14.10
N LEU A 142 3.65 1.22 13.71
CA LEU A 142 3.43 0.14 12.74
C LEU A 142 2.64 -1.02 13.32
#